data_AF-A0A0F9TWL0-F1
#
_entry.id   AF-A0A0F9TWL0-F1
#
_cell.length_a   1.000
_cell.length_b   1.000
_cell.length_c   1.000
_cell.angle_alpha   90.00
_cell.angle_beta   90.00
_cell.angle_gamma   90.00
#
_symmetry.space_group_name_H-M   'P 1'
#
loop_
_entity.id
_entity.type
_entity.pdbx_description
1 polymer ?
#
loop_
_entity_poly.entity_id
_entity_poly.type
_entity_poly.pdbx_seq_one_letter_code
_entity_poly.pdbx_strand_id
1 'polypeptide(L)'
;MNTSNQFALQNNSIPNVFSSNSIDFTSSEMGLYFRLDQGWVTEIENKNIYSWNDLNEGISSESIPHVVVEGIAELYASNLSDVIQGSNQDETIYGMGGDDYINGGEGIDNIFGGEGNDLIKTGKGWGNFVDGGEGNDTINYFGETIDQGVYARMDKGWVTDYQNKLDYSWSEINTGIDSGEIEADFFVNIENFTGTNYRDVIQGNSGDNIIKGAGGSDYINGGDGFDISSYYGDSDDGYGINVRLDQGFAVSMADKMAHSWMDLLSAIKNGDVEADKLVSIEGAIGTKYNDAIQGNKFDNYLEGAQGNDFLNGGDGNDTLVGGSGIDRLIGGKGNDTFYADETDSYINGGEGFDIVSFEDVNGDNEVNINLASSNYSGLEAIVIGGDLQQQVHNINVSLDQIAADTEGTYDDMFFAIGIDTLTFSDSVGIASLTQELDGNYEAELIALLGLDESTQLQSTTYETEGGNFVTVIQDVIIDSDMDIGGIGSQDFMGQESMYIA
;
A
#
# COMPACT_ATOMS: atom_id res chain seq x y z
N MET A 1 -47.32 1.31 -24.46
CA MET A 1 -47.12 1.98 -25.76
C MET A 1 -46.73 3.42 -25.48
N ASN A 2 -45.63 3.85 -26.07
CA ASN A 2 -45.09 5.21 -26.10
C ASN A 2 -46.14 6.31 -26.33
N THR A 3 -45.91 7.49 -25.74
CA THR A 3 -45.49 8.74 -26.41
C THR A 3 -45.53 9.89 -25.38
N SER A 4 -44.73 10.96 -25.37
CA SER A 4 -43.41 11.34 -25.88
C SER A 4 -43.19 12.81 -25.44
N ASN A 5 -42.06 13.08 -24.80
CA ASN A 5 -41.24 14.31 -24.75
C ASN A 5 -41.78 15.68 -25.20
N GLN A 6 -41.50 16.70 -24.37
CA GLN A 6 -40.79 17.94 -24.75
C GLN A 6 -40.29 18.64 -23.46
N PHE A 7 -39.03 18.43 -23.04
CA PHE A 7 -37.80 19.21 -23.31
C PHE A 7 -37.78 20.65 -22.76
N ALA A 8 -37.10 20.80 -21.62
CA ALA A 8 -36.10 21.85 -21.40
C ALA A 8 -35.02 21.26 -20.49
N LEU A 9 -34.07 20.58 -21.14
CA LEU A 9 -32.82 20.08 -20.60
C LEU A 9 -31.81 21.24 -20.59
N GLN A 10 -31.35 21.63 -19.40
CA GLN A 10 -30.04 22.21 -19.17
C GLN A 10 -29.48 21.56 -17.89
N ASN A 11 -28.63 20.55 -18.12
CA ASN A 11 -27.65 19.91 -17.25
C ASN A 11 -28.09 19.24 -15.93
N ASN A 12 -27.70 17.97 -15.83
CA ASN A 12 -27.53 17.12 -14.65
C ASN A 12 -28.76 16.37 -14.12
N SER A 13 -28.48 15.12 -13.73
CA SER A 13 -29.30 13.95 -13.96
C SER A 13 -29.80 13.40 -12.64
N ILE A 14 -30.67 14.12 -11.92
CA ILE A 14 -31.33 13.53 -10.75
C ILE A 14 -32.82 13.94 -10.69
N PRO A 15 -33.77 12.98 -10.57
CA PRO A 15 -35.18 13.29 -10.40
C PRO A 15 -35.47 14.08 -9.13
N ASN A 16 -36.29 15.12 -9.25
CA ASN A 16 -36.74 15.94 -8.12
C ASN A 16 -37.78 15.21 -7.25
N VAL A 17 -37.46 15.09 -5.96
CA VAL A 17 -38.31 14.77 -4.80
C VAL A 17 -38.66 13.28 -4.61
N PHE A 18 -37.96 12.62 -3.69
CA PHE A 18 -38.30 11.31 -3.13
C PHE A 18 -38.95 11.49 -1.75
N SER A 19 -40.13 10.89 -1.55
CA SER A 19 -40.85 10.85 -0.27
C SER A 19 -40.97 9.42 0.27
N SER A 20 -40.03 8.57 -0.15
CA SER A 20 -39.85 7.21 0.34
C SER A 20 -38.66 7.16 1.29
N ASN A 21 -38.76 6.36 2.35
CA ASN A 21 -37.64 6.02 3.23
C ASN A 21 -36.51 5.25 2.51
N SER A 22 -36.57 5.14 1.18
CA SER A 22 -35.64 4.42 0.32
C SER A 22 -35.38 5.27 -0.94
N ILE A 23 -34.11 5.45 -1.30
CA ILE A 23 -33.64 6.20 -2.48
C ILE A 23 -32.68 5.34 -3.30
N ASP A 24 -32.75 5.47 -4.63
CA ASP A 24 -32.01 4.62 -5.57
C ASP A 24 -31.37 5.46 -6.67
N PHE A 25 -30.04 5.44 -6.68
CA PHE A 25 -29.16 6.15 -7.61
C PHE A 25 -28.36 5.22 -8.52
N THR A 26 -28.70 3.94 -8.58
CA THR A 26 -27.95 2.92 -9.35
C THR A 26 -27.90 3.21 -10.86
N SER A 27 -28.80 4.05 -11.37
CA SER A 27 -28.79 4.50 -12.77
C SER A 27 -27.95 5.76 -13.03
N SER A 28 -27.30 6.33 -12.02
CA SER A 28 -26.44 7.50 -12.18
C SER A 28 -25.25 7.16 -13.07
N GLU A 29 -24.92 8.07 -13.98
CA GLU A 29 -23.73 7.96 -14.85
C GLU A 29 -22.52 8.70 -14.24
N MET A 30 -22.65 9.18 -12.99
CA MET A 30 -21.63 9.89 -12.23
C MET A 30 -21.62 9.39 -10.78
N GLY A 31 -20.44 9.40 -10.16
CA GLY A 31 -20.32 9.27 -8.70
C GLY A 31 -20.96 10.45 -7.98
N LEU A 32 -21.24 10.30 -6.70
CA LEU A 32 -22.14 11.13 -5.91
C LEU A 32 -21.56 11.43 -4.52
N TYR A 33 -21.85 12.64 -4.01
CA TYR A 33 -21.65 13.01 -2.61
C TYR A 33 -23.01 13.00 -1.89
N PHE A 34 -23.13 12.17 -0.85
CA PHE A 34 -24.31 12.09 0.01
C PHE A 34 -24.02 12.66 1.40
N ARG A 35 -24.90 13.55 1.87
CA ARG A 35 -24.93 14.06 3.24
C ARG A 35 -26.32 13.83 3.81
N LEU A 36 -26.61 12.61 4.25
CA LEU A 36 -27.91 12.26 4.83
C LEU A 36 -28.15 13.03 6.14
N ASP A 37 -27.09 13.35 6.89
CA ASP A 37 -27.10 14.20 8.07
C ASP A 37 -27.53 15.66 7.79
N GLN A 38 -27.29 16.16 6.58
CA GLN A 38 -27.69 17.51 6.15
C GLN A 38 -28.81 17.53 5.12
N GLY A 39 -29.22 16.36 4.67
CA GLY A 39 -30.34 16.14 3.79
C GLY A 39 -30.13 16.54 2.34
N TRP A 40 -28.94 16.30 1.78
CA TRP A 40 -28.69 16.57 0.36
C TRP A 40 -27.76 15.55 -0.31
N VAL A 41 -27.86 15.46 -1.64
CA VAL A 41 -26.96 14.71 -2.53
C VAL A 41 -26.59 15.56 -3.75
N THR A 42 -25.35 15.47 -4.23
CA THR A 42 -24.88 16.14 -5.46
C THR A 42 -23.96 15.22 -6.27
N GLU A 43 -23.78 15.52 -7.56
CA GLU A 43 -22.90 14.77 -8.46
C GLU A 43 -21.43 15.18 -8.28
N ILE A 44 -20.51 14.24 -8.50
CA ILE A 44 -19.07 14.46 -8.58
C ILE A 44 -18.73 15.00 -9.98
N GLU A 45 -19.11 16.24 -10.28
CA GLU A 45 -18.60 16.94 -11.47
C GLU A 45 -17.32 17.71 -11.12
N ASN A 46 -16.19 17.16 -11.55
CA ASN A 46 -14.80 17.60 -11.36
C ASN A 46 -14.16 17.09 -10.07
N LYS A 47 -13.13 16.24 -10.22
CA LYS A 47 -12.23 15.72 -9.17
C LYS A 47 -11.46 16.78 -8.35
N ASN A 48 -11.80 18.07 -8.48
CA ASN A 48 -11.23 19.12 -7.64
C ASN A 48 -12.01 19.18 -6.33
N ILE A 49 -11.52 18.38 -5.39
CA ILE A 49 -11.79 18.31 -3.95
C ILE A 49 -12.42 19.61 -3.40
N TYR A 50 -13.74 19.64 -3.31
CA TYR A 50 -14.41 20.55 -2.39
C TYR A 50 -14.34 19.90 -1.00
N SER A 51 -13.84 20.62 0.01
CA SER A 51 -14.02 20.16 1.38
C SER A 51 -15.52 20.08 1.71
N TRP A 52 -15.90 19.34 2.75
CA TRP A 52 -17.29 19.38 3.24
C TRP A 52 -17.77 20.81 3.48
N ASN A 53 -16.89 21.72 3.91
CA ASN A 53 -17.24 23.13 4.08
C ASN A 53 -17.52 23.82 2.74
N ASP A 54 -16.70 23.59 1.72
CA ASP A 54 -16.91 24.20 0.40
C ASP A 54 -18.20 23.67 -0.25
N LEU A 55 -18.48 22.37 -0.12
CA LEU A 55 -19.75 21.79 -0.56
C LEU A 55 -20.92 22.44 0.18
N ASN A 56 -20.88 22.48 1.52
CA ASN A 56 -21.96 23.09 2.32
C ASN A 56 -22.21 24.56 1.96
N GLU A 57 -21.15 25.34 1.73
CA GLU A 57 -21.24 26.74 1.28
C GLU A 57 -21.84 26.85 -0.12
N GLY A 58 -21.43 25.97 -1.05
CA GLY A 58 -21.95 25.92 -2.40
C GLY A 58 -23.41 25.50 -2.49
N ILE A 59 -23.83 24.51 -1.70
CA ILE A 59 -25.23 24.10 -1.54
C ILE A 59 -26.04 25.26 -0.96
N SER A 60 -25.58 25.87 0.13
CA SER A 60 -26.28 26.97 0.82
C SER A 60 -26.44 28.22 -0.04
N SER A 61 -25.49 28.46 -0.95
CA SER A 61 -25.51 29.58 -1.89
C SER A 61 -26.20 29.26 -3.23
N GLU A 62 -26.74 28.04 -3.38
CA GLU A 62 -27.33 27.51 -4.62
C GLU A 62 -26.37 27.53 -5.82
N SER A 63 -25.05 27.57 -5.57
CA SER A 63 -24.03 27.54 -6.63
C SER A 63 -23.69 26.13 -7.09
N ILE A 64 -24.01 25.12 -6.27
CA ILE A 64 -23.83 23.70 -6.58
C ILE A 64 -25.21 23.03 -6.73
N PRO A 65 -25.50 22.40 -7.89
CA PRO A 65 -26.73 21.64 -8.08
C PRO A 65 -26.84 20.49 -7.08
N HIS A 66 -28.01 20.28 -6.49
CA HIS A 66 -28.22 19.19 -5.52
C HIS A 66 -29.67 18.74 -5.49
N VAL A 67 -29.89 17.59 -4.88
CA VAL A 67 -31.21 17.07 -4.54
C VAL A 67 -31.35 16.98 -3.03
N VAL A 68 -32.50 17.41 -2.52
CA VAL A 68 -32.84 17.30 -1.11
C VAL A 68 -33.31 15.87 -0.80
N VAL A 69 -32.70 15.24 0.20
CA VAL A 69 -33.01 13.90 0.69
C VAL A 69 -33.27 13.99 2.19
N GLU A 70 -34.42 13.57 2.72
CA GLU A 70 -34.71 13.67 4.15
C GLU A 70 -35.37 12.39 4.66
N GLY A 71 -34.97 11.93 5.85
CA GLY A 71 -35.57 10.75 6.48
C GLY A 71 -35.31 9.44 5.72
N ILE A 72 -34.12 9.33 5.13
CA ILE A 72 -33.70 8.15 4.39
C ILE A 72 -33.34 7.05 5.38
N ALA A 73 -33.93 5.87 5.21
CA ALA A 73 -33.55 4.66 5.96
C ALA A 73 -32.84 3.64 5.06
N GLU A 74 -32.93 3.79 3.74
CA GLU A 74 -32.30 2.90 2.77
C GLU A 74 -31.77 3.72 1.59
N LEU A 75 -30.47 3.57 1.29
CA LEU A 75 -29.78 4.26 0.22
C LEU A 75 -29.12 3.22 -0.70
N TYR A 76 -29.43 3.27 -1.99
CA TYR A 76 -28.62 2.65 -3.04
C TYR A 76 -27.89 3.75 -3.80
N ALA A 77 -26.56 3.74 -3.74
CA ALA A 77 -25.70 4.70 -4.40
C ALA A 77 -25.52 4.37 -5.90
N SER A 78 -24.55 4.98 -6.56
CA SER A 78 -24.26 4.77 -7.98
C SER A 78 -23.42 3.50 -8.20
N ASN A 79 -23.09 3.13 -9.45
CA ASN A 79 -22.11 2.03 -9.69
C ASN A 79 -20.71 2.61 -9.99
N LEU A 80 -20.40 3.76 -9.39
CA LEU A 80 -19.13 4.46 -9.49
C LEU A 80 -18.75 4.92 -8.08
N SER A 81 -17.46 5.23 -7.86
CA SER A 81 -16.97 5.75 -6.58
C SER A 81 -17.80 6.91 -6.04
N ASP A 82 -18.36 6.70 -4.85
CA ASP A 82 -19.24 7.58 -4.12
C ASP A 82 -18.63 7.99 -2.76
N VAL A 83 -19.13 9.10 -2.20
CA VAL A 83 -18.77 9.54 -0.85
C VAL A 83 -20.04 9.74 -0.04
N ILE A 84 -20.22 8.94 1.01
CA ILE A 84 -21.46 8.82 1.75
C ILE A 84 -21.23 9.18 3.22
N GLN A 85 -21.99 10.15 3.72
CA GLN A 85 -22.17 10.41 5.14
C GLN A 85 -23.61 10.11 5.53
N GLY A 86 -23.80 9.09 6.35
CA GLY A 86 -25.05 8.75 7.01
C GLY A 86 -25.45 9.77 8.07
N SER A 87 -26.65 9.59 8.64
CA SER A 87 -27.28 10.56 9.53
C SER A 87 -27.09 10.18 11.00
N ASN A 88 -28.11 10.42 11.83
CA ASN A 88 -28.16 9.97 13.21
C ASN A 88 -29.27 8.94 13.44
N GLN A 89 -29.74 8.30 12.37
CA GLN A 89 -30.79 7.30 12.39
C GLN A 89 -30.21 5.97 11.89
N ASP A 90 -30.91 4.88 12.19
CA ASP A 90 -30.54 3.57 11.66
C ASP A 90 -30.77 3.55 10.13
N GLU A 91 -29.69 3.38 9.38
CA GLU A 91 -29.69 3.35 7.93
C GLU A 91 -29.22 2.01 7.34
N THR A 92 -29.67 1.73 6.13
CA THR A 92 -29.11 0.67 5.28
C THR A 92 -28.51 1.32 4.05
N ILE A 93 -27.20 1.23 3.89
CA ILE A 93 -26.44 1.92 2.85
C ILE A 93 -25.82 0.87 1.93
N TYR A 94 -26.06 0.98 0.62
CA TYR A 94 -25.43 0.17 -0.42
C TYR A 94 -24.59 1.09 -1.31
N GLY A 95 -23.27 0.94 -1.28
CA GLY A 95 -22.31 1.64 -2.17
C GLY A 95 -22.40 1.15 -3.62
N MET A 96 -22.65 -0.15 -3.79
CA MET A 96 -22.86 -0.86 -5.04
C MET A 96 -21.59 -1.17 -5.83
N GLY A 97 -20.97 -0.20 -6.49
CA GLY A 97 -19.82 -0.48 -7.35
C GLY A 97 -18.90 0.72 -7.46
N GLY A 98 -17.59 0.47 -7.62
CA GLY A 98 -16.56 1.50 -7.55
C GLY A 98 -15.99 1.60 -6.13
N ASP A 99 -14.87 2.30 -5.99
CA ASP A 99 -14.20 2.46 -4.69
C ASP A 99 -14.92 3.54 -3.88
N ASP A 100 -15.72 3.15 -2.88
CA ASP A 100 -16.59 4.03 -2.11
C ASP A 100 -15.99 4.45 -0.76
N TYR A 101 -16.27 5.69 -0.34
CA TYR A 101 -16.08 6.12 1.05
C TYR A 101 -17.44 6.16 1.75
N ILE A 102 -17.63 5.37 2.81
CA ILE A 102 -18.90 5.28 3.53
C ILE A 102 -18.69 5.53 5.02
N ASN A 103 -19.35 6.55 5.57
CA ASN A 103 -19.45 6.78 7.01
C ASN A 103 -20.92 6.62 7.45
N GLY A 104 -21.21 5.64 8.32
CA GLY A 104 -22.57 5.35 8.81
C GLY A 104 -23.21 6.48 9.62
N GLY A 105 -22.41 7.29 10.33
CA GLY A 105 -22.91 8.38 11.17
C GLY A 105 -23.20 7.93 12.62
N GLU A 106 -24.34 8.30 13.18
CA GLU A 106 -24.81 7.72 14.45
C GLU A 106 -26.01 6.82 14.14
N GLY A 107 -26.23 5.77 14.92
CA GLY A 107 -27.32 4.84 14.67
C GLY A 107 -26.83 3.41 14.74
N ILE A 108 -27.72 2.48 14.40
CA ILE A 108 -27.35 1.10 14.12
C ILE A 108 -27.54 0.86 12.63
N ASP A 109 -26.42 0.88 11.91
CA ASP A 109 -26.41 0.90 10.45
C ASP A 109 -26.06 -0.48 9.87
N ASN A 110 -26.59 -0.73 8.66
CA ASN A 110 -26.19 -1.85 7.82
C ASN A 110 -25.52 -1.29 6.57
N ILE A 111 -24.21 -1.49 6.44
CA ILE A 111 -23.41 -0.91 5.37
C ILE A 111 -22.92 -2.04 4.47
N PHE A 112 -23.14 -1.87 3.16
CA PHE A 112 -22.69 -2.77 2.12
C PHE A 112 -21.83 -1.97 1.15
N GLY A 113 -20.54 -2.27 1.04
CA GLY A 113 -19.62 -1.62 0.12
C GLY A 113 -20.02 -1.93 -1.32
N GLY A 114 -19.78 -3.16 -1.78
CA GLY A 114 -20.20 -3.62 -3.10
C GLY A 114 -19.04 -4.22 -3.88
N GLU A 115 -18.92 -3.89 -5.16
CA GLU A 115 -17.72 -4.16 -5.95
C GLU A 115 -16.77 -2.96 -5.85
N GLY A 116 -15.48 -3.14 -5.57
CA GLY A 116 -14.53 -2.04 -5.43
C GLY A 116 -13.74 -2.17 -4.14
N ASN A 117 -12.75 -1.30 -3.96
CA ASN A 117 -11.98 -1.24 -2.72
C ASN A 117 -12.56 -0.17 -1.81
N ASP A 118 -13.44 -0.56 -0.89
CA ASP A 118 -14.24 0.38 -0.11
C ASP A 118 -13.56 0.77 1.20
N LEU A 119 -13.77 2.02 1.61
CA LEU A 119 -13.37 2.53 2.93
C LEU A 119 -14.60 2.83 3.77
N ILE A 120 -14.77 2.03 4.83
CA ILE A 120 -16.00 2.03 5.63
C ILE A 120 -15.71 2.44 7.08
N LYS A 121 -16.41 3.47 7.53
CA LYS A 121 -16.51 3.86 8.94
C LYS A 121 -17.92 3.53 9.43
N THR A 122 -18.03 2.71 10.47
CA THR A 122 -19.33 2.34 11.05
C THR A 122 -20.01 3.51 11.74
N GLY A 123 -19.25 4.55 12.10
CA GLY A 123 -19.76 5.70 12.83
C GLY A 123 -19.74 5.49 14.35
N LYS A 124 -20.45 6.35 15.08
CA LYS A 124 -20.51 6.29 16.55
C LYS A 124 -21.56 5.31 17.02
N GLY A 125 -21.16 4.43 17.93
CA GLY A 125 -22.07 3.49 18.58
C GLY A 125 -21.55 2.08 18.46
N TRP A 126 -22.41 1.12 18.79
CA TRP A 126 -22.16 -0.30 18.62
C TRP A 126 -23.42 -0.98 18.08
N GLY A 127 -23.24 -2.08 17.36
CA GLY A 127 -24.31 -2.90 16.81
C GLY A 127 -24.44 -2.80 15.29
N ASN A 128 -23.56 -2.05 14.64
CA ASN A 128 -23.52 -1.89 13.19
C ASN A 128 -23.14 -3.21 12.52
N PHE A 129 -23.58 -3.39 11.27
CA PHE A 129 -23.17 -4.49 10.41
C PHE A 129 -22.54 -3.95 9.13
N VAL A 130 -21.39 -4.52 8.77
CA VAL A 130 -20.66 -4.18 7.54
C VAL A 130 -20.45 -5.43 6.69
N ASP A 131 -20.64 -5.30 5.39
CA ASP A 131 -20.20 -6.25 4.37
C ASP A 131 -19.40 -5.43 3.35
N GLY A 132 -18.07 -5.62 3.27
CA GLY A 132 -17.24 -4.89 2.31
C GLY A 132 -17.64 -5.27 0.89
N GLY A 133 -17.49 -6.55 0.54
CA GLY A 133 -18.04 -7.10 -0.69
C GLY A 133 -16.96 -7.76 -1.54
N GLU A 134 -16.90 -7.42 -2.82
CA GLU A 134 -15.83 -7.84 -3.73
C GLU A 134 -14.79 -6.73 -3.84
N GLY A 135 -13.56 -7.01 -3.43
CA GLY A 135 -12.45 -6.07 -3.55
C GLY A 135 -11.52 -6.20 -2.35
N ASN A 136 -10.77 -5.14 -2.08
CA ASN A 136 -9.89 -5.04 -0.93
C ASN A 136 -10.41 -3.93 -0.01
N ASP A 137 -11.24 -4.33 0.94
CA ASP A 137 -12.05 -3.43 1.75
C ASP A 137 -11.41 -3.12 3.10
N THR A 138 -11.57 -1.88 3.54
CA THR A 138 -11.00 -1.39 4.80
C THR A 138 -12.09 -0.90 5.74
N ILE A 139 -12.11 -1.44 6.96
CA ILE A 139 -12.88 -0.85 8.06
C ILE A 139 -12.00 0.09 8.89
N ASN A 140 -12.48 1.29 9.17
CA ASN A 140 -11.70 2.36 9.77
C ASN A 140 -12.37 2.96 11.01
N TYR A 141 -11.73 2.79 12.18
CA TYR A 141 -12.17 3.31 13.47
C TYR A 141 -11.43 4.59 13.89
N PHE A 142 -10.60 5.16 13.01
CA PHE A 142 -9.81 6.34 13.32
C PHE A 142 -10.71 7.55 13.58
N GLY A 143 -10.64 8.06 14.81
CA GLY A 143 -11.42 9.21 15.26
C GLY A 143 -12.90 8.92 15.57
N GLU A 144 -13.36 7.67 15.46
CA GLU A 144 -14.77 7.29 15.68
C GLU A 144 -15.11 7.14 17.18
N THR A 145 -14.14 6.76 18.02
CA THR A 145 -14.36 6.57 19.46
C THR A 145 -14.03 7.82 20.27
N ILE A 146 -14.87 8.15 21.26
CA ILE A 146 -14.72 9.42 21.98
C ILE A 146 -13.59 9.44 23.02
N ASP A 147 -13.04 8.31 23.49
CA ASP A 147 -12.01 8.33 24.57
C ASP A 147 -11.17 7.03 24.76
N GLN A 148 -11.28 5.99 23.91
CA GLN A 148 -10.61 4.67 24.13
C GLN A 148 -10.35 3.91 22.83
N GLY A 149 -9.44 2.94 22.87
CA GLY A 149 -9.18 2.05 21.74
C GLY A 149 -10.19 0.92 21.56
N VAL A 150 -9.88 -0.03 20.69
CA VAL A 150 -10.74 -1.14 20.31
C VAL A 150 -10.09 -2.51 20.52
N TYR A 151 -10.95 -3.52 20.70
CA TYR A 151 -10.60 -4.93 20.49
C TYR A 151 -11.23 -5.37 19.16
N ALA A 152 -10.38 -5.71 18.19
CA ALA A 152 -10.80 -6.15 16.87
C ALA A 152 -10.38 -7.60 16.61
N ARG A 153 -11.31 -8.40 16.06
CA ARG A 153 -11.09 -9.79 15.64
C ARG A 153 -11.56 -9.95 14.20
N MET A 154 -10.68 -9.69 13.25
CA MET A 154 -10.97 -9.87 11.83
C MET A 154 -11.26 -11.34 11.51
N ASP A 155 -10.57 -12.27 12.16
CA ASP A 155 -10.84 -13.72 12.04
C ASP A 155 -12.22 -14.15 12.60
N LYS A 156 -12.97 -13.25 13.25
CA LYS A 156 -14.31 -13.50 13.80
C LYS A 156 -15.36 -12.51 13.30
N GLY A 157 -14.96 -11.44 12.63
CA GLY A 157 -15.86 -10.44 12.07
C GLY A 157 -16.51 -9.54 13.12
N TRP A 158 -15.77 -9.09 14.14
CA TRP A 158 -16.32 -8.13 15.11
C TRP A 158 -15.28 -7.16 15.70
N VAL A 159 -15.76 -6.00 16.14
CA VAL A 159 -15.03 -4.98 16.92
C VAL A 159 -15.86 -4.55 18.13
N THR A 160 -15.21 -4.29 19.26
CA THR A 160 -15.85 -3.71 20.45
C THR A 160 -14.91 -2.74 21.15
N ASP A 161 -15.43 -1.89 22.03
CA ASP A 161 -14.60 -0.97 22.81
C ASP A 161 -13.61 -1.68 23.74
N TYR A 162 -12.55 -0.93 24.08
CA TYR A 162 -11.54 -1.37 25.03
C TYR A 162 -12.06 -1.50 26.47
N GLN A 163 -12.95 -0.61 26.96
CA GLN A 163 -13.58 -0.54 28.30
C GLN A 163 -12.96 -1.38 29.44
N ASN A 164 -11.65 -1.25 29.67
CA ASN A 164 -10.89 -2.03 30.67
C ASN A 164 -11.03 -3.57 30.54
N LYS A 165 -11.28 -4.10 29.34
CA LYS A 165 -11.28 -5.55 29.03
C LYS A 165 -9.88 -6.17 29.02
N LEU A 166 -8.88 -5.46 29.57
CA LEU A 166 -7.49 -5.88 29.75
C LEU A 166 -7.32 -7.24 30.44
N ASP A 167 -8.28 -7.62 31.29
CA ASP A 167 -8.27 -8.89 32.02
C ASP A 167 -9.03 -10.02 31.31
N TYR A 168 -9.73 -9.73 30.21
CA TYR A 168 -10.55 -10.71 29.49
C TYR A 168 -9.69 -11.46 28.48
N SER A 169 -9.79 -12.78 28.51
CA SER A 169 -9.33 -13.62 27.40
C SER A 169 -10.26 -13.45 26.20
N TRP A 170 -9.74 -13.73 25.01
CA TRP A 170 -10.55 -13.77 23.78
C TRP A 170 -11.81 -14.63 23.90
N SER A 171 -11.74 -15.73 24.67
CA SER A 171 -12.90 -16.61 24.88
C SER A 171 -14.01 -15.93 25.68
N GLU A 172 -13.66 -15.09 26.66
CA GLU A 172 -14.64 -14.38 27.48
C GLU A 172 -15.30 -13.26 26.68
N ILE A 173 -14.53 -12.53 25.87
CA ILE A 173 -15.07 -11.50 24.98
C ILE A 173 -16.02 -12.14 23.95
N ASN A 174 -15.60 -13.21 23.26
CA ASN A 174 -16.46 -13.95 22.32
C ASN A 174 -17.77 -14.41 22.97
N THR A 175 -17.69 -15.00 24.16
CA THR A 175 -18.89 -15.46 24.88
C THR A 175 -19.81 -14.31 25.25
N GLY A 176 -19.24 -13.16 25.65
CA GLY A 176 -19.99 -11.94 25.95
C GLY A 176 -20.70 -11.37 24.72
N ILE A 177 -20.03 -11.36 23.57
CA ILE A 177 -20.62 -10.93 22.29
C ILE A 177 -21.73 -11.91 21.85
N ASP A 178 -21.46 -13.22 21.86
CA ASP A 178 -22.44 -14.26 21.47
C ASP A 178 -23.71 -14.24 22.34
N SER A 179 -23.58 -13.82 23.60
CA SER A 179 -24.69 -13.70 24.55
C SER A 179 -25.38 -12.33 24.52
N GLY A 180 -24.83 -11.35 23.80
CA GLY A 180 -25.30 -9.96 23.77
C GLY A 180 -25.01 -9.18 25.05
N GLU A 181 -24.11 -9.66 25.90
CA GLU A 181 -23.63 -8.94 27.09
C GLU A 181 -22.61 -7.85 26.75
N ILE A 182 -21.88 -8.03 25.64
CA ILE A 182 -20.93 -7.06 25.10
C ILE A 182 -21.49 -6.55 23.77
N GLU A 183 -21.64 -5.23 23.67
CA GLU A 183 -22.01 -4.56 22.43
C GLU A 183 -20.79 -4.52 21.49
N ALA A 184 -21.00 -4.82 20.22
CA ALA A 184 -19.97 -4.91 19.21
C ALA A 184 -20.55 -4.55 17.84
N ASP A 185 -19.69 -4.04 16.98
CA ASP A 185 -19.94 -3.98 15.54
C ASP A 185 -19.52 -5.30 14.90
N PHE A 186 -20.19 -5.67 13.82
CA PHE A 186 -19.95 -6.91 13.08
C PHE A 186 -19.58 -6.61 11.65
N PHE A 187 -18.70 -7.43 11.08
CA PHE A 187 -18.28 -7.26 9.70
C PHE A 187 -17.94 -8.58 9.01
N VAL A 188 -18.05 -8.60 7.70
CA VAL A 188 -17.63 -9.69 6.80
C VAL A 188 -17.01 -9.09 5.54
N ASN A 189 -16.21 -9.88 4.81
CA ASN A 189 -15.53 -9.45 3.58
C ASN A 189 -14.77 -8.13 3.80
N ILE A 190 -13.86 -8.15 4.78
CA ILE A 190 -12.99 -7.03 5.12
C ILE A 190 -11.56 -7.58 5.19
N GLU A 191 -10.69 -7.00 4.38
CA GLU A 191 -9.30 -7.38 4.23
C GLU A 191 -8.38 -6.55 5.13
N ASN A 192 -8.73 -5.27 5.36
CA ASN A 192 -7.86 -4.33 6.07
C ASN A 192 -8.55 -3.65 7.25
N PHE A 193 -7.72 -3.14 8.18
CA PHE A 193 -8.22 -2.54 9.41
C PHE A 193 -7.42 -1.32 9.82
N THR A 194 -8.11 -0.22 10.10
CA THR A 194 -7.53 0.95 10.78
C THR A 194 -8.11 1.09 12.19
N GLY A 195 -7.23 1.13 13.17
CA GLY A 195 -7.51 1.36 14.58
C GLY A 195 -7.86 2.81 14.91
N THR A 196 -7.68 3.17 16.17
CA THR A 196 -8.05 4.45 16.77
C THR A 196 -6.81 5.28 17.11
N ASN A 197 -6.99 6.43 17.75
CA ASN A 197 -5.87 7.21 18.31
C ASN A 197 -5.41 6.71 19.69
N TYR A 198 -5.90 5.56 20.11
CA TYR A 198 -5.67 4.99 21.42
C TYR A 198 -5.22 3.55 21.27
N ARG A 199 -4.65 3.02 22.35
CA ARG A 199 -4.24 1.63 22.43
C ARG A 199 -5.31 0.64 21.97
N ASP A 200 -5.01 -0.03 20.88
CA ASP A 200 -5.83 -1.06 20.25
C ASP A 200 -5.26 -2.46 20.45
N VAL A 201 -6.14 -3.45 20.27
CA VAL A 201 -5.76 -4.86 20.21
C VAL A 201 -6.43 -5.47 18.99
N ILE A 202 -5.64 -5.69 17.95
CA ILE A 202 -6.09 -6.10 16.62
C ILE A 202 -5.54 -7.49 16.32
N GLN A 203 -6.44 -8.39 15.92
CA GLN A 203 -6.12 -9.70 15.37
C GLN A 203 -6.65 -9.75 13.94
N GLY A 204 -5.75 -9.85 12.98
CA GLY A 204 -6.08 -10.11 11.57
C GLY A 204 -6.59 -11.53 11.36
N ASN A 205 -6.94 -11.82 10.10
CA ASN A 205 -7.61 -13.03 9.68
C ASN A 205 -6.61 -14.07 9.13
N SER A 206 -6.99 -14.77 8.06
CA SER A 206 -6.14 -15.78 7.41
C SER A 206 -5.69 -15.40 6.01
N GLY A 207 -6.13 -14.24 5.53
CA GLY A 207 -5.69 -13.63 4.30
C GLY A 207 -4.70 -12.52 4.61
N ASP A 208 -4.10 -11.98 3.55
CA ASP A 208 -3.07 -10.97 3.64
C ASP A 208 -3.70 -9.63 4.04
N ASN A 209 -3.43 -9.15 5.26
CA ASN A 209 -4.06 -7.94 5.80
C ASN A 209 -3.09 -6.75 5.85
N ILE A 210 -3.60 -5.56 5.54
CA ILE A 210 -2.96 -4.29 5.91
C ILE A 210 -3.63 -3.78 7.19
N ILE A 211 -2.84 -3.67 8.26
CA ILE A 211 -3.33 -3.24 9.57
C ILE A 211 -2.59 -1.99 10.00
N LYS A 212 -3.37 -0.92 10.24
CA LYS A 212 -2.89 0.33 10.81
C LYS A 212 -3.42 0.46 12.24
N GLY A 213 -2.53 0.46 13.23
CA GLY A 213 -2.91 0.77 14.62
C GLY A 213 -3.33 2.23 14.82
N ALA A 214 -2.73 3.13 14.03
CA ALA A 214 -2.82 4.57 14.11
C ALA A 214 -2.13 5.16 15.35
N GLY A 215 -2.86 5.63 16.36
CA GLY A 215 -2.26 6.28 17.52
C GLY A 215 -2.28 5.37 18.75
N GLY A 216 -1.29 5.49 19.64
CA GLY A 216 -1.27 4.77 20.90
C GLY A 216 -0.17 3.72 20.99
N SER A 217 -0.42 2.62 21.70
CA SER A 217 0.55 1.55 21.90
C SER A 217 -0.14 0.22 21.70
N ASP A 218 -0.14 -0.21 20.46
CA ASP A 218 -1.07 -1.19 19.96
C ASP A 218 -0.52 -2.60 20.09
N TYR A 219 -1.43 -3.56 20.10
CA TYR A 219 -1.10 -4.96 19.86
C TYR A 219 -1.66 -5.33 18.50
N ILE A 220 -0.79 -5.60 17.55
CA ILE A 220 -1.16 -6.01 16.19
C ILE A 220 -0.66 -7.43 15.97
N ASN A 221 -1.58 -8.33 15.67
CA ASN A 221 -1.28 -9.69 15.25
C ASN A 221 -1.90 -9.94 13.88
N GLY A 222 -1.08 -10.09 12.83
CA GLY A 222 -1.56 -10.28 11.46
C GLY A 222 -2.40 -11.55 11.31
N GLY A 223 -1.91 -12.66 11.87
CA GLY A 223 -2.62 -13.94 11.83
C GLY A 223 -1.91 -14.94 10.95
N ASP A 224 -2.67 -15.56 10.04
CA ASP A 224 -2.12 -16.36 8.94
C ASP A 224 -2.21 -15.50 7.67
N GLY A 225 -1.30 -15.70 6.71
CA GLY A 225 -1.22 -14.85 5.51
C GLY A 225 0.10 -14.10 5.48
N PHE A 226 0.24 -13.19 4.54
CA PHE A 226 1.29 -12.20 4.48
C PHE A 226 0.73 -10.87 4.97
N ASP A 227 1.10 -10.47 6.18
CA ASP A 227 0.47 -9.32 6.84
C ASP A 227 1.41 -8.11 6.91
N ILE A 228 0.85 -6.92 6.69
CA ILE A 228 1.56 -5.65 6.68
C ILE A 228 1.08 -4.77 7.83
N SER A 229 2.02 -4.27 8.63
CA SER A 229 1.75 -3.18 9.58
C SER A 229 2.02 -1.85 8.91
N SER A 230 0.97 -1.05 8.69
CA SER A 230 1.11 0.27 8.07
C SER A 230 1.22 1.39 9.10
N TYR A 231 2.21 2.25 8.90
CA TYR A 231 2.39 3.54 9.57
C TYR A 231 2.22 4.70 8.59
N TYR A 232 1.68 4.41 7.40
CA TYR A 232 1.49 5.41 6.38
C TYR A 232 0.51 6.49 6.85
N GLY A 233 0.85 7.73 6.53
CA GLY A 233 0.22 8.89 7.16
C GLY A 233 0.82 9.20 8.54
N ASP A 234 0.02 9.09 9.59
CA ASP A 234 0.18 9.75 10.89
C ASP A 234 1.58 9.67 11.53
N SER A 235 2.17 10.84 11.76
CA SER A 235 2.89 11.09 13.01
C SER A 235 2.58 12.50 13.49
N ASP A 236 1.86 12.61 14.61
CA ASP A 236 1.53 13.90 15.23
C ASP A 236 2.77 14.60 15.78
N ASP A 237 3.84 13.83 16.04
CA ASP A 237 5.11 14.30 16.57
C ASP A 237 6.06 14.83 15.48
N GLY A 238 5.78 14.56 14.20
CA GLY A 238 6.57 14.97 13.06
C GLY A 238 7.88 14.18 12.89
N TYR A 239 7.94 12.97 13.45
CA TYR A 239 9.06 12.04 13.31
C TYR A 239 8.64 10.81 12.50
N GLY A 240 9.62 10.11 11.93
CA GLY A 240 9.37 8.79 11.33
C GLY A 240 9.19 7.70 12.37
N ILE A 241 9.08 6.47 11.90
CA ILE A 241 8.92 5.25 12.70
C ILE A 241 10.20 4.40 12.65
N ASN A 242 10.50 3.71 13.75
CA ASN A 242 11.49 2.65 13.79
C ASN A 242 10.77 1.30 13.98
N VAL A 243 10.60 0.56 12.89
CA VAL A 243 9.95 -0.76 12.85
C VAL A 243 10.99 -1.87 12.89
N ARG A 244 10.75 -2.86 13.75
CA ARG A 244 11.67 -3.97 14.02
C ARG A 244 10.91 -5.28 13.99
N LEU A 245 10.65 -5.82 12.79
CA LEU A 245 9.93 -7.08 12.62
C LEU A 245 10.71 -8.25 13.26
N ASP A 246 12.05 -8.19 13.25
CA ASP A 246 12.90 -9.17 13.92
C ASP A 246 12.76 -9.20 15.47
N GLN A 247 12.22 -8.13 16.05
CA GLN A 247 11.97 -8.00 17.49
C GLN A 247 10.48 -7.90 17.85
N GLY A 248 9.60 -7.74 16.86
CA GLY A 248 8.16 -7.62 17.03
C GLY A 248 7.70 -6.31 17.67
N PHE A 249 8.28 -5.17 17.29
CA PHE A 249 7.80 -3.87 17.75
C PHE A 249 7.99 -2.73 16.74
N ALA A 250 7.23 -1.65 16.92
CA ALA A 250 7.45 -0.35 16.28
C ALA A 250 7.40 0.76 17.33
N VAL A 251 8.12 1.86 17.08
CA VAL A 251 8.20 3.02 17.99
C VAL A 251 8.57 4.26 17.22
N SER A 252 8.08 5.44 17.64
CA SER A 252 8.49 6.73 17.05
C SER A 252 10.01 6.89 17.05
N MET A 253 10.53 7.51 15.98
CA MET A 253 11.93 7.85 15.85
C MET A 253 12.37 8.87 16.91
N ALA A 254 11.45 9.69 17.44
CA ALA A 254 11.73 10.59 18.56
C ALA A 254 12.21 9.82 19.80
N ASP A 255 11.46 8.78 20.16
CA ASP A 255 11.78 7.91 21.30
C ASP A 255 13.00 7.04 21.02
N LYS A 256 13.15 6.56 19.77
CA LYS A 256 14.35 5.83 19.35
C LYS A 256 15.61 6.67 19.45
N MET A 257 15.56 7.96 19.14
CA MET A 257 16.69 8.89 19.24
C MET A 257 17.01 9.28 20.69
N ALA A 258 16.01 9.27 21.58
CA ALA A 258 16.19 9.56 22.99
C ALA A 258 16.92 8.44 23.76
N HIS A 259 16.96 7.22 23.21
CA HIS A 259 17.44 6.02 23.89
C HIS A 259 18.56 5.28 23.14
N SER A 260 19.53 4.75 23.90
CA SER A 260 20.38 3.67 23.36
C SER A 260 19.53 2.45 23.05
N TRP A 261 20.00 1.55 22.18
CA TRP A 261 19.24 0.35 21.83
C TRP A 261 18.86 -0.52 23.04
N MET A 262 19.80 -0.68 23.99
CA MET A 262 19.57 -1.45 25.22
C MET A 262 18.53 -0.79 26.14
N ASP A 263 18.59 0.54 26.23
CA ASP A 263 17.66 1.32 27.06
C ASP A 263 16.27 1.34 26.43
N LEU A 264 16.16 1.49 25.10
CA LEU A 264 14.90 1.45 24.38
C LEU A 264 14.18 0.11 24.60
N LEU A 265 14.86 -1.01 24.40
CA LEU A 265 14.28 -2.33 24.62
C LEU A 265 13.81 -2.54 26.06
N SER A 266 14.48 -1.91 27.03
CA SER A 266 14.07 -1.95 28.43
C SER A 266 12.86 -1.05 28.69
N ALA A 267 12.84 0.14 28.09
CA ALA A 267 11.73 1.09 28.17
C ALA A 267 10.45 0.51 27.57
N ILE A 268 10.51 -0.08 26.37
CA ILE A 268 9.39 -0.77 25.73
C ILE A 268 8.83 -1.89 26.63
N LYS A 269 9.72 -2.74 27.17
CA LYS A 269 9.30 -3.85 28.05
C LYS A 269 8.63 -3.39 29.34
N ASN A 270 9.02 -2.23 29.86
CA ASN A 270 8.44 -1.66 31.07
C ASN A 270 7.20 -0.81 30.78
N GLY A 271 6.89 -0.52 29.51
CA GLY A 271 5.85 0.41 29.11
C GLY A 271 6.19 1.88 29.40
N ASP A 272 7.48 2.21 29.43
CA ASP A 272 7.97 3.58 29.66
C ASP A 272 7.95 4.44 28.38
N VAL A 273 7.77 3.80 27.22
CA VAL A 273 7.71 4.41 25.88
C VAL A 273 6.50 3.82 25.16
N GLU A 274 5.81 4.65 24.39
CA GLU A 274 4.72 4.21 23.53
C GLU A 274 5.30 3.43 22.36
N ALA A 275 4.88 2.17 22.23
CA ALA A 275 5.40 1.27 21.21
C ALA A 275 4.35 0.22 20.89
N ASP A 276 4.25 -0.08 19.60
CA ASP A 276 3.40 -1.13 19.11
C ASP A 276 4.11 -2.46 19.25
N LYS A 277 3.31 -3.48 19.52
CA LYS A 277 3.76 -4.87 19.55
C LYS A 277 3.23 -5.59 18.33
N LEU A 278 4.15 -6.10 17.53
CA LEU A 278 3.89 -6.77 16.27
C LEU A 278 4.11 -8.27 16.41
N VAL A 279 3.16 -9.06 15.90
CA VAL A 279 3.17 -10.52 15.91
C VAL A 279 2.65 -11.01 14.56
N SER A 280 3.31 -11.99 13.95
CA SER A 280 2.93 -12.49 12.61
C SER A 280 2.71 -11.32 11.63
N ILE A 281 3.77 -10.55 11.41
CA ILE A 281 3.79 -9.43 10.48
C ILE A 281 5.03 -9.62 9.63
N GLU A 282 4.83 -9.69 8.32
CA GLU A 282 5.84 -9.93 7.31
C GLU A 282 6.18 -8.65 6.54
N GLY A 283 5.34 -7.61 6.60
CA GLY A 283 5.63 -6.33 5.96
C GLY A 283 5.40 -5.11 6.83
N ALA A 284 5.99 -4.00 6.41
CA ALA A 284 5.81 -2.71 7.05
C ALA A 284 5.85 -1.58 6.03
N ILE A 285 4.93 -0.62 6.17
CA ILE A 285 4.93 0.63 5.41
C ILE A 285 5.27 1.77 6.37
N GLY A 286 6.23 2.59 5.99
CA GLY A 286 6.72 3.76 6.71
C GLY A 286 5.72 4.91 6.77
N THR A 287 6.14 5.98 7.40
CA THR A 287 5.44 7.26 7.47
C THR A 287 5.80 8.14 6.27
N LYS A 288 5.48 9.43 6.33
CA LYS A 288 5.98 10.43 5.36
C LYS A 288 7.32 11.10 5.77
N TYR A 289 7.96 10.57 6.80
CA TYR A 289 9.18 11.10 7.41
C TYR A 289 10.27 10.03 7.39
N ASN A 290 11.48 10.41 7.78
CA ASN A 290 12.61 9.49 7.79
C ASN A 290 12.42 8.31 8.76
N ASP A 291 12.27 7.13 8.19
CA ASP A 291 11.99 5.89 8.87
C ASP A 291 13.22 4.97 8.95
N ALA A 292 13.14 4.00 9.87
CA ALA A 292 14.07 2.88 9.90
C ALA A 292 13.28 1.58 10.05
N ILE A 293 13.31 0.74 9.03
CA ILE A 293 12.56 -0.50 8.97
C ILE A 293 13.55 -1.67 8.85
N GLN A 294 13.46 -2.61 9.78
CA GLN A 294 14.24 -3.85 9.78
C GLN A 294 13.28 -5.03 9.69
N GLY A 295 13.40 -5.79 8.61
CA GLY A 295 12.78 -7.09 8.44
C GLY A 295 13.42 -8.15 9.34
N ASN A 296 13.04 -9.41 9.13
CA ASN A 296 13.35 -10.54 9.98
C ASN A 296 14.18 -11.60 9.25
N LYS A 297 13.79 -12.87 9.33
CA LYS A 297 14.51 -14.02 8.72
C LYS A 297 13.65 -14.77 7.69
N PHE A 298 12.52 -14.17 7.36
CA PHE A 298 11.50 -14.64 6.43
C PHE A 298 11.33 -13.53 5.40
N ASP A 299 10.85 -13.89 4.21
CA ASP A 299 10.51 -12.96 3.13
C ASP A 299 9.65 -11.80 3.66
N ASN A 300 10.10 -10.57 3.45
CA ASN A 300 9.45 -9.35 3.93
C ASN A 300 9.15 -8.35 2.81
N TYR A 301 8.16 -7.50 3.05
CA TYR A 301 7.83 -6.35 2.21
C TYR A 301 8.04 -5.09 3.03
N LEU A 302 9.03 -4.28 2.68
CA LEU A 302 9.39 -3.07 3.41
C LEU A 302 9.24 -1.88 2.48
N GLU A 303 8.42 -0.90 2.87
CA GLU A 303 8.20 0.31 2.10
C GLU A 303 8.50 1.55 2.96
N GLY A 304 9.38 2.45 2.47
CA GLY A 304 9.73 3.70 3.16
C GLY A 304 8.73 4.83 2.94
N ALA A 305 7.98 4.80 1.84
CA ALA A 305 7.01 5.80 1.43
C ALA A 305 7.63 7.17 1.09
N GLN A 306 7.60 8.16 1.99
CA GLN A 306 8.27 9.45 1.74
C GLN A 306 9.27 9.69 2.85
N GLY A 307 10.47 10.15 2.55
CA GLY A 307 11.43 10.35 3.62
C GLY A 307 12.85 10.27 3.12
N ASN A 308 13.76 9.98 4.03
CA ASN A 308 15.08 9.49 3.68
C ASN A 308 15.26 8.29 4.58
N ASP A 309 14.96 7.12 4.04
CA ASP A 309 14.60 5.95 4.81
C ASP A 309 15.75 4.96 4.87
N PHE A 310 15.75 4.15 5.93
CA PHE A 310 16.67 3.03 6.08
C PHE A 310 15.87 1.73 6.08
N LEU A 311 15.98 0.96 5.01
CA LEU A 311 15.31 -0.34 4.87
C LEU A 311 16.36 -1.45 4.88
N ASN A 312 16.16 -2.46 5.73
CA ASN A 312 17.00 -3.64 5.80
C ASN A 312 16.14 -4.91 5.86
N GLY A 313 16.17 -5.72 4.80
CA GLY A 313 15.39 -6.95 4.64
C GLY A 313 15.72 -7.99 5.72
N GLY A 314 16.98 -8.43 5.79
CA GLY A 314 17.44 -9.38 6.80
C GLY A 314 17.89 -10.69 6.18
N ASP A 315 17.33 -11.82 6.61
CA ASP A 315 17.39 -13.05 5.82
C ASP A 315 16.00 -13.27 5.19
N GLY A 316 15.91 -13.88 4.01
CA GLY A 316 14.64 -14.06 3.29
C GLY A 316 14.74 -13.50 1.88
N ASN A 317 13.77 -13.79 1.03
CA ASN A 317 13.66 -13.11 -0.26
C ASN A 317 12.81 -11.86 -0.06
N ASP A 318 13.44 -10.72 0.14
CA ASP A 318 12.77 -9.50 0.57
C ASP A 318 12.43 -8.59 -0.62
N THR A 319 11.36 -7.81 -0.47
CA THR A 319 10.99 -6.71 -1.37
C THR A 319 11.13 -5.39 -0.63
N LEU A 320 12.01 -4.53 -1.12
CA LEU A 320 12.32 -3.23 -0.52
C LEU A 320 11.93 -2.10 -1.47
N VAL A 321 10.96 -1.29 -1.08
CA VAL A 321 10.50 -0.11 -1.82
C VAL A 321 10.97 1.14 -1.08
N GLY A 322 11.97 1.84 -1.64
CA GLY A 322 12.49 3.07 -1.02
C GLY A 322 11.40 4.12 -0.87
N GLY A 323 10.70 4.38 -1.98
CA GLY A 323 9.73 5.45 -2.07
C GLY A 323 10.40 6.73 -2.56
N SER A 324 9.91 7.89 -2.14
CA SER A 324 10.50 9.17 -2.53
C SER A 324 11.54 9.64 -1.51
N GLY A 325 12.68 10.08 -2.01
CA GLY A 325 13.73 10.72 -1.23
C GLY A 325 14.99 9.86 -1.14
N ILE A 326 15.95 10.26 -0.31
CA ILE A 326 17.29 9.66 -0.36
C ILE A 326 17.34 8.46 0.58
N ASP A 327 17.13 7.27 0.04
CA ASP A 327 17.04 6.07 0.85
C ASP A 327 18.34 5.26 0.89
N ARG A 328 18.34 4.30 1.81
CA ARG A 328 19.40 3.32 2.02
C ARG A 328 18.77 1.94 2.15
N LEU A 329 18.97 1.12 1.12
CA LEU A 329 18.34 -0.18 0.97
C LEU A 329 19.38 -1.29 1.15
N ILE A 330 19.09 -2.27 1.99
CA ILE A 330 19.95 -3.42 2.26
C ILE A 330 19.08 -4.67 2.22
N GLY A 331 19.33 -5.60 1.29
CA GLY A 331 18.56 -6.84 1.16
C GLY A 331 18.93 -7.80 2.27
N GLY A 332 20.19 -8.25 2.27
CA GLY A 332 20.76 -9.10 3.31
C GLY A 332 21.09 -10.47 2.76
N LYS A 333 20.34 -11.51 3.11
CA LYS A 333 20.51 -12.84 2.51
C LYS A 333 19.23 -13.29 1.87
N GLY A 334 19.34 -13.91 0.70
CA GLY A 334 18.22 -14.38 -0.08
C GLY A 334 18.19 -13.61 -1.40
N ASN A 335 17.18 -13.85 -2.20
CA ASN A 335 17.04 -13.19 -3.48
C ASN A 335 16.13 -11.98 -3.31
N ASP A 336 16.73 -10.80 -3.20
CA ASP A 336 16.03 -9.57 -2.84
C ASP A 336 15.64 -8.76 -4.08
N THR A 337 14.52 -8.04 -4.00
CA THR A 337 14.04 -7.13 -5.04
C THR A 337 13.92 -5.72 -4.50
N PHE A 338 14.61 -4.79 -5.13
CA PHE A 338 14.64 -3.37 -4.77
C PHE A 338 13.83 -2.57 -5.78
N TYR A 339 12.97 -1.69 -5.30
CA TYR A 339 12.31 -0.64 -6.06
C TYR A 339 12.90 0.69 -5.60
N ALA A 340 13.77 1.23 -6.44
CA ALA A 340 14.61 2.37 -6.13
C ALA A 340 14.32 3.54 -7.07
N ASP A 341 14.65 4.74 -6.61
CA ASP A 341 14.69 5.92 -7.47
C ASP A 341 16.12 6.42 -7.72
N GLU A 342 16.26 7.43 -8.59
CA GLU A 342 17.58 7.97 -8.93
C GLU A 342 18.23 8.78 -7.79
N THR A 343 17.48 9.11 -6.74
CA THR A 343 17.95 9.85 -5.57
C THR A 343 18.52 8.94 -4.48
N ASP A 344 18.23 7.65 -4.54
CA ASP A 344 18.73 6.66 -3.61
C ASP A 344 20.25 6.62 -3.49
N SER A 345 20.71 6.69 -2.25
CA SER A 345 22.13 6.91 -1.95
C SER A 345 22.94 5.63 -1.75
N TYR A 346 22.28 4.51 -1.50
CA TYR A 346 22.94 3.25 -1.17
C TYR A 346 22.00 2.06 -1.36
N ILE A 347 22.40 1.10 -2.21
CA ILE A 347 21.71 -0.18 -2.39
C ILE A 347 22.74 -1.30 -2.24
N ASN A 348 22.44 -2.26 -1.39
CA ASN A 348 23.26 -3.44 -1.19
C ASN A 348 22.39 -4.69 -1.18
N GLY A 349 22.44 -5.52 -2.23
CA GLY A 349 21.66 -6.76 -2.27
C GLY A 349 22.11 -7.74 -1.21
N GLY A 350 23.37 -8.16 -1.24
CA GLY A 350 23.96 -8.97 -0.18
C GLY A 350 24.28 -10.37 -0.68
N GLU A 351 23.86 -11.41 0.04
CA GLU A 351 24.06 -12.81 -0.39
C GLU A 351 22.83 -13.27 -1.19
N GLY A 352 22.95 -13.57 -2.49
CA GLY A 352 21.85 -14.16 -3.23
C GLY A 352 21.82 -13.78 -4.69
N PHE A 353 20.62 -13.72 -5.26
CA PHE A 353 20.37 -13.14 -6.57
C PHE A 353 19.46 -11.95 -6.42
N ASP A 354 20.03 -10.77 -6.55
CA ASP A 354 19.40 -9.51 -6.19
C ASP A 354 19.10 -8.67 -7.44
N ILE A 355 17.88 -8.13 -7.46
CA ILE A 355 17.35 -7.34 -8.56
C ILE A 355 17.07 -5.94 -8.08
N VAL A 356 17.61 -4.93 -8.76
CA VAL A 356 17.14 -3.55 -8.60
C VAL A 356 16.31 -3.13 -9.81
N SER A 357 15.11 -2.64 -9.53
CA SER A 357 14.29 -1.93 -10.48
C SER A 357 14.30 -0.44 -10.18
N PHE A 358 14.52 0.37 -11.22
CA PHE A 358 14.40 1.82 -11.14
C PHE A 358 13.11 2.25 -11.82
N GLU A 359 12.24 2.90 -11.06
CA GLU A 359 11.04 3.55 -11.60
C GLU A 359 11.42 5.00 -12.00
N ASP A 360 11.04 5.44 -13.20
CA ASP A 360 11.21 6.83 -13.60
C ASP A 360 10.21 7.71 -12.83
N VAL A 361 10.68 8.30 -11.73
CA VAL A 361 9.86 9.22 -10.92
C VAL A 361 9.88 10.67 -11.41
N ASN A 362 10.79 11.03 -12.33
CA ASN A 362 11.05 12.44 -12.64
C ASN A 362 10.66 12.88 -14.05
N GLY A 363 10.29 11.96 -14.94
CA GLY A 363 9.95 12.30 -16.33
C GLY A 363 11.15 12.94 -17.06
N ASP A 364 12.36 12.68 -16.57
CA ASP A 364 13.60 13.17 -17.15
C ASP A 364 13.95 12.34 -18.38
N ASN A 365 14.41 12.98 -19.46
CA ASN A 365 14.62 12.28 -20.74
C ASN A 365 15.83 11.31 -20.73
N GLU A 366 16.49 11.10 -19.58
CA GLU A 366 17.72 10.32 -19.48
C GLU A 366 17.97 9.80 -18.05
N VAL A 367 17.83 8.48 -17.84
CA VAL A 367 18.20 7.79 -16.59
C VAL A 367 19.68 7.40 -16.66
N ASN A 368 20.50 7.95 -15.75
CA ASN A 368 21.94 7.73 -15.72
C ASN A 368 22.38 7.06 -14.42
N ILE A 369 22.50 5.74 -14.41
CA ILE A 369 22.85 4.99 -13.20
C ILE A 369 24.31 4.52 -13.29
N ASN A 370 25.07 4.84 -12.24
CA ASN A 370 26.48 4.44 -12.12
C ASN A 370 26.65 3.38 -11.03
N LEU A 371 26.46 2.13 -11.44
CA LEU A 371 26.68 0.94 -10.61
C LEU A 371 28.17 0.70 -10.31
N ALA A 372 29.10 1.35 -11.01
CA ALA A 372 30.52 1.31 -10.64
C ALA A 372 30.83 2.11 -9.36
N SER A 373 29.88 2.94 -8.89
CA SER A 373 30.02 3.66 -7.63
C SER A 373 29.94 2.71 -6.44
N SER A 374 30.62 3.03 -5.34
CA SER A 374 30.55 2.22 -4.10
C SER A 374 29.19 2.27 -3.39
N ASN A 375 28.20 2.93 -3.99
CA ASN A 375 26.85 3.03 -3.46
C ASN A 375 25.99 1.83 -3.87
N TYR A 376 26.42 1.06 -4.88
CA TYR A 376 25.74 -0.15 -5.33
C TYR A 376 26.67 -1.34 -5.13
N SER A 377 26.18 -2.43 -4.55
CA SER A 377 26.94 -3.67 -4.35
C SER A 377 26.02 -4.88 -4.23
N GLY A 378 26.50 -6.06 -4.59
CA GLY A 378 25.73 -7.31 -4.53
C GLY A 378 24.45 -7.21 -5.35
N LEU A 379 24.56 -6.86 -6.63
CA LEU A 379 23.40 -6.74 -7.51
C LEU A 379 23.72 -7.49 -8.79
N GLU A 380 22.93 -8.52 -9.09
CA GLU A 380 23.10 -9.35 -10.26
C GLU A 380 22.22 -8.86 -11.41
N ALA A 381 21.12 -8.15 -11.11
CA ALA A 381 20.20 -7.67 -12.12
C ALA A 381 19.79 -6.21 -11.91
N ILE A 382 19.74 -5.48 -13.02
CA ILE A 382 19.06 -4.20 -13.14
C ILE A 382 17.96 -4.29 -14.20
N VAL A 383 16.77 -3.84 -13.83
CA VAL A 383 15.60 -3.80 -14.69
C VAL A 383 15.03 -2.39 -14.69
N ILE A 384 14.98 -1.74 -15.85
CA ILE A 384 14.27 -0.46 -15.97
C ILE A 384 12.92 -0.75 -16.63
N GLY A 385 11.83 -0.55 -15.88
CA GLY A 385 10.46 -0.66 -16.37
C GLY A 385 9.92 0.68 -16.85
N GLY A 386 8.98 0.66 -17.81
CA GLY A 386 8.24 1.85 -18.25
C GLY A 386 8.13 2.01 -19.78
N ASP A 387 7.38 3.05 -20.19
CA ASP A 387 7.22 3.42 -21.60
C ASP A 387 8.56 3.93 -22.18
N LEU A 388 9.31 3.03 -22.81
CA LEU A 388 10.62 3.29 -23.44
C LEU A 388 10.59 4.35 -24.56
N GLN A 389 9.46 4.99 -24.82
CA GLN A 389 9.29 5.90 -25.96
C GLN A 389 9.88 7.30 -25.77
N GLN A 390 10.34 7.72 -24.59
CA GLN A 390 10.81 9.09 -24.38
C GLN A 390 12.14 9.25 -23.62
N GLN A 391 12.79 8.17 -23.17
CA GLN A 391 13.97 8.28 -22.30
C GLN A 391 15.12 7.41 -22.78
N VAL A 392 16.35 7.92 -22.64
CA VAL A 392 17.57 7.16 -22.88
C VAL A 392 18.09 6.61 -21.56
N HIS A 393 18.16 5.30 -21.43
CA HIS A 393 18.60 4.63 -20.22
C HIS A 393 20.07 4.22 -20.35
N ASN A 394 20.92 4.96 -19.64
CA ASN A 394 22.37 4.79 -19.67
C ASN A 394 22.85 4.17 -18.36
N ILE A 395 23.45 2.99 -18.46
CA ILE A 395 24.06 2.30 -17.32
C ILE A 395 25.58 2.32 -17.45
N ASN A 396 26.25 2.69 -16.37
CA ASN A 396 27.68 2.48 -16.18
C ASN A 396 27.93 1.42 -15.10
N VAL A 397 28.69 0.39 -15.44
CA VAL A 397 29.00 -0.75 -14.56
C VAL A 397 30.50 -1.01 -14.46
N SER A 398 30.94 -1.51 -13.31
CA SER A 398 32.26 -2.10 -13.13
C SER A 398 32.12 -3.61 -13.18
N LEU A 399 32.58 -4.24 -14.28
CA LEU A 399 32.56 -5.71 -14.35
C LEU A 399 33.56 -6.35 -13.38
N ASP A 400 34.60 -5.62 -12.95
CA ASP A 400 35.46 -6.11 -11.87
C ASP A 400 34.72 -6.14 -10.52
N GLN A 401 33.76 -5.24 -10.28
CA GLN A 401 32.89 -5.30 -9.09
C GLN A 401 31.92 -6.48 -9.17
N ILE A 402 31.27 -6.68 -10.32
CA ILE A 402 30.39 -7.84 -10.54
C ILE A 402 31.18 -9.14 -10.35
N ALA A 403 32.35 -9.27 -10.99
CA ALA A 403 33.17 -10.48 -10.88
C ALA A 403 33.87 -10.67 -9.53
N ALA A 404 33.84 -9.66 -8.66
CA ALA A 404 34.34 -9.77 -7.29
C ALA A 404 33.25 -10.29 -6.35
N ASP A 405 31.98 -10.23 -6.77
CA ASP A 405 30.94 -11.00 -6.13
C ASP A 405 31.17 -12.48 -6.39
N THR A 406 31.10 -13.27 -5.33
CA THR A 406 31.39 -14.71 -5.39
C THR A 406 30.35 -15.52 -4.66
N GLU A 407 29.26 -14.88 -4.24
CA GLU A 407 28.16 -15.52 -3.55
C GLU A 407 26.96 -15.64 -4.52
N GLY A 408 26.23 -16.76 -4.47
CA GLY A 408 25.07 -16.99 -5.34
C GLY A 408 25.29 -17.97 -6.50
N THR A 409 24.20 -18.29 -7.22
CA THR A 409 24.16 -19.23 -8.37
C THR A 409 24.47 -18.58 -9.71
N TYR A 410 24.60 -17.25 -9.74
CA TYR A 410 24.78 -16.41 -10.92
C TYR A 410 26.02 -15.50 -10.78
N ASP A 411 27.02 -15.93 -10.01
CA ASP A 411 28.24 -15.22 -9.60
C ASP A 411 29.16 -14.75 -10.77
N ASP A 412 28.89 -15.18 -12.00
CA ASP A 412 29.58 -14.74 -13.22
C ASP A 412 28.62 -14.06 -14.23
N MET A 413 27.42 -13.66 -13.80
CA MET A 413 26.38 -13.11 -14.68
C MET A 413 25.90 -11.73 -14.21
N PHE A 414 25.57 -10.88 -15.18
CA PHE A 414 24.95 -9.60 -14.92
C PHE A 414 23.79 -9.38 -15.89
N PHE A 415 22.62 -9.08 -15.38
CA PHE A 415 21.43 -8.83 -16.18
C PHE A 415 21.18 -7.34 -16.26
N ALA A 416 21.12 -6.82 -17.48
CA ALA A 416 20.86 -5.41 -17.74
C ALA A 416 19.72 -5.32 -18.75
N ILE A 417 18.51 -5.10 -18.24
CA ILE A 417 17.25 -5.20 -18.98
C ILE A 417 16.62 -3.81 -19.10
N GLY A 418 16.11 -3.49 -20.29
CA GLY A 418 15.45 -2.21 -20.56
C GLY A 418 16.43 -1.05 -20.69
N ILE A 419 17.65 -1.32 -21.17
CA ILE A 419 18.74 -0.34 -21.22
C ILE A 419 19.15 0.02 -22.66
N ASP A 420 19.20 1.32 -22.97
CA ASP A 420 19.64 1.80 -24.29
C ASP A 420 21.16 1.70 -24.47
N THR A 421 21.91 2.04 -23.43
CA THR A 421 23.38 2.04 -23.48
C THR A 421 23.98 1.42 -22.24
N LEU A 422 24.78 0.36 -22.43
CA LEU A 422 25.66 -0.20 -21.42
C LEU A 422 27.09 0.30 -21.62
N THR A 423 27.68 0.87 -20.57
CA THR A 423 29.08 1.30 -20.55
C THR A 423 29.83 0.67 -19.38
N PHE A 424 31.14 0.49 -19.54
CA PHE A 424 31.99 -0.10 -18.52
C PHE A 424 32.96 0.94 -17.96
N SER A 425 33.07 1.04 -16.63
CA SER A 425 34.09 1.89 -15.97
C SER A 425 35.50 1.32 -16.13
N ASP A 426 35.59 -0.01 -16.28
CA ASP A 426 36.84 -0.75 -16.33
C ASP A 426 37.22 -1.11 -17.76
N SER A 427 38.48 -1.44 -17.97
CA SER A 427 38.95 -1.92 -19.28
C SER A 427 38.52 -3.38 -19.48
N VAL A 428 37.47 -3.61 -20.26
CA VAL A 428 36.96 -4.96 -20.55
C VAL A 428 37.38 -5.46 -21.94
N GLY A 429 37.69 -6.75 -22.04
CA GLY A 429 37.86 -7.48 -23.29
C GLY A 429 36.58 -8.23 -23.67
N ILE A 430 36.31 -8.44 -24.96
CA ILE A 430 35.21 -9.31 -25.40
C ILE A 430 35.75 -10.74 -25.50
N ALA A 431 35.25 -11.63 -24.64
CA ALA A 431 35.65 -13.04 -24.58
C ALA A 431 34.77 -13.93 -25.48
N SER A 432 33.47 -13.62 -25.58
CA SER A 432 32.52 -14.25 -26.50
C SER A 432 31.71 -13.18 -27.23
N LEU A 433 31.36 -13.44 -28.50
CA LEU A 433 30.48 -12.54 -29.25
C LEU A 433 29.04 -12.70 -28.78
N THR A 434 28.27 -11.62 -28.92
CA THR A 434 26.84 -11.56 -28.62
C THR A 434 26.08 -12.67 -29.32
N GLN A 435 25.27 -13.40 -28.56
CA GLN A 435 24.42 -14.50 -29.04
C GLN A 435 23.04 -14.38 -28.41
N GLU A 436 21.99 -14.43 -29.24
CA GLU A 436 20.62 -14.63 -28.78
C GLU A 436 20.54 -15.94 -27.98
N LEU A 437 19.84 -15.90 -26.86
CA LEU A 437 19.49 -17.07 -26.07
C LEU A 437 18.29 -17.75 -26.74
N ASP A 438 18.11 -19.05 -26.49
CA ASP A 438 16.97 -19.77 -27.01
C ASP A 438 16.47 -20.88 -26.07
N GLY A 439 15.20 -21.24 -26.27
CA GLY A 439 14.59 -22.40 -25.63
C GLY A 439 14.39 -22.25 -24.13
N ASN A 440 14.53 -23.36 -23.41
CA ASN A 440 14.14 -23.42 -21.99
C ASN A 440 15.00 -22.53 -21.10
N TYR A 441 16.26 -22.29 -21.46
CA TYR A 441 17.18 -21.47 -20.65
C TYR A 441 16.76 -20.00 -20.67
N GLU A 442 16.40 -19.48 -21.84
CA GLU A 442 15.86 -18.12 -21.97
C GLU A 442 14.55 -17.96 -21.19
N ALA A 443 13.64 -18.94 -21.30
CA ALA A 443 12.38 -18.92 -20.56
C ALA A 443 12.56 -18.95 -19.03
N GLU A 444 13.57 -19.67 -18.52
CA GLU A 444 13.89 -19.69 -17.08
C GLU A 444 14.38 -18.31 -16.60
N LEU A 445 15.18 -17.61 -17.41
CA LEU A 445 15.69 -16.27 -17.07
C LEU A 445 14.60 -15.20 -17.16
N ILE A 446 13.72 -15.27 -18.15
CA ILE A 446 12.55 -14.39 -18.27
C ILE A 446 11.67 -14.53 -17.02
N ALA A 447 11.39 -15.76 -16.59
CA ALA A 447 10.61 -16.01 -15.38
C ALA A 447 11.32 -15.54 -14.11
N LEU A 448 12.65 -15.72 -14.01
CA LEU A 448 13.45 -15.26 -12.88
C LEU A 448 13.40 -13.74 -12.69
N LEU A 449 13.44 -13.01 -13.80
CA LEU A 449 13.45 -11.54 -13.83
C LEU A 449 12.05 -10.92 -13.84
N GLY A 450 10.99 -11.74 -13.84
CA GLY A 450 9.61 -11.26 -13.90
C GLY A 450 9.26 -10.54 -15.22
N LEU A 451 9.94 -10.85 -16.32
CA LEU A 451 9.76 -10.18 -17.61
C LEU A 451 8.60 -10.78 -18.42
N ASP A 452 8.11 -10.03 -19.41
CA ASP A 452 7.11 -10.54 -20.37
C ASP A 452 7.66 -11.75 -21.14
N GLU A 453 6.83 -12.78 -21.34
CA GLU A 453 7.21 -14.04 -22.03
C GLU A 453 7.66 -13.83 -23.49
N SER A 454 7.35 -12.68 -24.10
CA SER A 454 7.78 -12.30 -25.44
C SER A 454 9.16 -11.63 -25.48
N THR A 455 9.73 -11.28 -24.33
CA THR A 455 11.07 -10.70 -24.22
C THR A 455 12.09 -11.65 -24.83
N GLN A 456 12.97 -11.13 -25.68
CA GLN A 456 14.09 -11.88 -26.22
C GLN A 456 15.37 -11.45 -25.51
N LEU A 457 16.20 -12.41 -25.12
CA LEU A 457 17.45 -12.15 -24.42
C LEU A 457 18.66 -12.50 -25.29
N GLN A 458 19.72 -11.74 -25.11
CA GLN A 458 21.03 -12.00 -25.71
C GLN A 458 22.11 -11.96 -24.63
N SER A 459 23.18 -12.69 -24.85
CA SER A 459 24.31 -12.77 -23.91
C SER A 459 25.62 -12.40 -24.60
N THR A 460 26.50 -11.69 -23.87
CA THR A 460 27.86 -11.39 -24.28
C THR A 460 28.80 -11.63 -23.09
N THR A 461 29.85 -12.43 -23.27
CA THR A 461 30.85 -12.66 -22.21
C THR A 461 32.04 -11.72 -22.37
N TYR A 462 32.38 -11.01 -21.30
CA TYR A 462 33.51 -10.11 -21.20
C TYR A 462 34.60 -10.70 -20.29
N GLU A 463 35.86 -10.40 -20.60
CA GLU A 463 37.01 -10.66 -19.73
C GLU A 463 37.35 -9.34 -19.01
N THR A 464 37.40 -9.36 -17.68
CA THR A 464 37.67 -8.17 -16.86
C THR A 464 39.18 -7.88 -16.80
N GLU A 465 39.60 -6.71 -16.28
CA GLU A 465 41.02 -6.39 -16.12
C GLU A 465 41.72 -7.36 -15.14
N GLY A 466 40.95 -7.86 -14.15
CA GLY A 466 41.36 -8.92 -13.22
C GLY A 466 41.55 -10.31 -13.87
N GLY A 467 41.12 -10.51 -15.11
CA GLY A 467 41.16 -11.80 -15.81
C GLY A 467 40.01 -12.75 -15.45
N ASN A 468 38.94 -12.22 -14.84
CA ASN A 468 37.70 -12.94 -14.59
C ASN A 468 36.78 -12.84 -15.82
N PHE A 469 35.73 -13.64 -15.88
CA PHE A 469 34.76 -13.63 -16.98
C PHE A 469 33.37 -13.30 -16.46
N VAL A 470 32.72 -12.30 -17.07
CA VAL A 470 31.33 -11.93 -16.74
C VAL A 470 30.47 -12.08 -17.99
N THR A 471 29.37 -12.80 -17.89
CA THR A 471 28.36 -12.92 -18.94
C THR A 471 27.26 -11.90 -18.69
N VAL A 472 27.24 -10.86 -19.53
CA VAL A 472 26.18 -9.86 -19.50
C VAL A 472 25.01 -10.37 -20.33
N ILE A 473 23.82 -10.38 -19.75
CA ILE A 473 22.55 -10.66 -20.40
C ILE A 473 21.79 -9.34 -20.59
N GLN A 474 21.31 -9.11 -21.80
CA GLN A 474 20.53 -7.94 -22.16
C GLN A 474 19.29 -8.39 -22.91
N ASP A 475 18.23 -7.59 -22.85
CA ASP A 475 17.12 -7.73 -23.78
C ASP A 475 17.56 -7.35 -25.21
N VAL A 476 16.89 -7.95 -26.19
CA VAL A 476 17.00 -7.57 -27.59
C VAL A 476 15.96 -6.49 -27.82
N ILE A 477 16.40 -5.24 -27.94
CA ILE A 477 15.53 -4.11 -28.29
C ILE A 477 15.23 -4.19 -29.79
N ILE A 478 14.09 -4.79 -30.18
CA ILE A 478 13.73 -5.05 -31.59
C ILE A 478 12.91 -3.90 -32.20
N ASP A 479 12.18 -3.13 -31.40
CA ASP A 479 11.42 -1.96 -31.82
C ASP A 479 11.05 -1.10 -30.60
N SER A 480 10.90 0.21 -30.78
CA SER A 480 10.58 1.18 -29.70
C SER A 480 9.15 1.06 -29.14
N ASP A 481 8.41 0.02 -29.53
CA ASP A 481 7.02 -0.24 -29.15
C ASP A 481 6.88 -1.43 -28.18
N MET A 482 7.99 -2.04 -27.71
CA MET A 482 7.91 -3.07 -26.67
C MET A 482 7.83 -2.43 -25.27
N ASP A 483 6.66 -2.57 -24.66
CA ASP A 483 6.49 -2.45 -23.21
C ASP A 483 7.17 -3.68 -22.59
N ILE A 484 8.42 -3.50 -22.14
CA ILE A 484 9.12 -4.52 -21.36
C ILE A 484 8.52 -4.37 -19.97
N GLY A 485 7.35 -4.99 -19.77
CA GLY A 485 6.60 -4.87 -18.52
C GLY A 485 7.55 -4.93 -17.34
N GLY A 486 7.61 -3.84 -16.58
CA GLY A 486 8.47 -3.79 -15.40
C GLY A 486 8.01 -4.84 -14.39
N ILE A 487 8.90 -5.23 -13.48
CA ILE A 487 8.44 -5.85 -12.24
C ILE A 487 7.61 -4.75 -11.59
N GLY A 488 6.28 -4.81 -11.64
CA GLY A 488 5.45 -3.78 -11.03
C GLY A 488 5.66 -3.84 -9.52
N SER A 489 5.90 -2.69 -8.88
CA SER A 489 5.73 -2.62 -7.43
C SER A 489 4.26 -2.97 -7.12
N GLN A 490 4.01 -3.78 -6.09
CA GLN A 490 2.67 -3.78 -5.53
C GLN A 490 2.50 -2.40 -4.88
N ASP A 491 1.78 -1.51 -5.57
CA ASP A 491 1.51 -0.14 -5.11
C ASP A 491 0.47 -0.19 -3.98
N PHE A 492 0.92 -0.64 -2.80
CA PHE A 492 0.14 -0.62 -1.57
C PHE A 492 -0.13 0.82 -1.11
N MET A 493 0.73 1.78 -1.47
CA MET A 493 0.47 3.22 -1.35
C MET A 493 -0.73 3.68 -2.17
N GLY A 494 -0.95 3.12 -3.36
CA GLY A 494 -2.15 3.34 -4.18
C GLY A 494 -3.43 2.87 -3.48
N GLN A 495 -3.33 1.78 -2.71
CA GLN A 495 -4.41 1.33 -1.83
C GLN A 495 -4.61 2.33 -0.67
N GLU A 496 -3.52 2.80 -0.06
CA GLU A 496 -3.55 3.74 1.06
C GLU A 496 -3.91 5.21 0.74
N SER A 497 -3.57 5.69 -0.44
CA SER A 497 -3.82 7.08 -0.86
C SER A 497 -5.28 7.34 -1.25
N MET A 498 -6.10 6.30 -1.41
CA MET A 498 -7.56 6.42 -1.34
C MET A 498 -8.07 6.63 0.10
N TYR A 499 -7.30 6.27 1.13
CA TYR A 499 -7.75 6.29 2.53
C TYR A 499 -7.60 7.64 3.25
N ILE A 500 -7.01 8.65 2.58
CA ILE A 500 -6.81 10.00 3.14
C ILE A 500 -7.43 11.06 2.22
N ALA A 501 -8.76 11.18 2.24
CA ALA A 501 -9.47 12.35 1.70
C ALA A 501 -10.46 12.90 2.71
#